data_AF-A0A1W1WLY1-F1
#
_entry.id   AF-A0A1W1WLY1-F1
#
_cell.length_a   1.000
_cell.length_b   1.000
_cell.length_c   1.000
_cell.angle_alpha   90.00
_cell.angle_beta   90.00
_cell.angle_gamma   90.00
#
_symmetry.space_group_name_H-M   'P 1'
#
loop_
_entity.id
_entity.type
_entity.pdbx_description
1 polymer ?
#
loop_
_entity_poly.entity_id
_entity_poly.type
_entity_poly.pdbx_seq_one_letter_code
_entity_poly.pdbx_strand_id
1 'polypeptide(L)'
;MAEYSDLPQDALSRLQQEPDHFVFTSDLSVNEFILVEEAGFTPLGMVMGSSIYHIGYQQANWTKNQEMTVLSQAMYNARELAMTRMEEEADALKADGIIGVRLQVSHREWGQHIAEFVAIGTAVKAKDGSSHRTIKGKPFTSDLSGQDFYLLMQAGYRPVSLVMGSCVYHVAHQGTLATIRQLGQNRELLPYTQGLYDARERAMERMQTEAAELKAQGIVGVHLHENNHSWDSHILEFFAVGTAVVKFQDSVMTPPNLVLPMNDNTTD
;
A
#
# COMPACT_ATOMS: atom_id res chain seq x y z
N MET A 1 -15.94 25.73 -0.74
CA MET A 1 -14.58 25.52 -1.24
C MET A 1 -13.86 24.80 -0.12
N ALA A 2 -13.47 23.54 -0.30
CA ALA A 2 -12.79 22.79 0.76
C ALA A 2 -11.44 23.49 1.04
N GLU A 3 -11.17 23.81 2.30
CA GLU A 3 -9.90 24.40 2.72
C GLU A 3 -8.90 23.26 2.86
N TYR A 4 -8.05 23.06 1.85
CA TYR A 4 -6.95 22.10 1.91
C TYR A 4 -5.74 22.77 2.58
N SER A 5 -5.76 22.90 3.91
CA SER A 5 -4.71 23.60 4.67
C SER A 5 -3.35 22.89 4.63
N ASP A 6 -3.34 21.60 4.31
CA ASP A 6 -2.17 20.73 4.44
C ASP A 6 -1.45 20.48 3.10
N LEU A 7 -1.98 21.00 1.99
CA LEU A 7 -1.34 20.90 0.68
C LEU A 7 -0.23 21.95 0.50
N PRO A 8 0.95 21.57 -0.06
CA PRO A 8 1.99 22.53 -0.40
C PRO A 8 1.51 23.60 -1.38
N GLN A 9 2.03 24.82 -1.25
CA GLN A 9 1.62 25.97 -2.06
C GLN A 9 1.88 25.78 -3.56
N ASP A 10 2.95 25.05 -3.92
CA ASP A 10 3.26 24.72 -5.31
C ASP A 10 2.25 23.74 -5.92
N ALA A 11 1.75 22.78 -5.13
CA ALA A 11 0.71 21.85 -5.56
C ALA A 11 -0.60 22.61 -5.84
N LEU A 12 -0.98 23.51 -4.93
CA LEU A 12 -2.14 24.40 -5.13
C LEU A 12 -1.98 25.26 -6.37
N SER A 13 -0.78 25.81 -6.61
CA SER A 13 -0.50 26.65 -7.79
C SER A 13 -0.63 25.88 -9.10
N ARG A 14 -0.17 24.62 -9.16
CA ARG A 14 -0.37 23.74 -10.31
C ARG A 14 -1.84 23.40 -10.54
N LEU A 15 -2.59 23.11 -9.47
CA LEU A 15 -4.02 22.78 -9.54
C LEU A 15 -4.90 23.95 -9.98
N GLN A 16 -4.49 25.19 -9.67
CA GLN A 16 -5.23 26.41 -9.99
C GLN A 16 -4.94 26.97 -11.39
N GLN A 17 -3.89 26.50 -12.06
CA GLN A 17 -3.63 26.88 -13.45
C GLN A 17 -4.65 26.17 -14.35
N GLU A 18 -5.48 26.94 -15.06
CA GLU A 18 -6.28 26.46 -16.19
C GLU A 18 -5.52 26.72 -17.51
N PRO A 19 -4.68 25.78 -17.97
CA PRO A 19 -4.01 25.95 -19.26
C PRO A 19 -5.01 25.81 -20.42
N ASP A 20 -4.75 26.54 -21.50
CA ASP A 20 -5.52 26.48 -22.77
C ASP A 20 -5.51 25.06 -23.38
N HIS A 21 -4.52 24.24 -23.00
CA HIS A 21 -4.46 22.81 -23.28
C HIS A 21 -4.07 22.03 -22.03
N PHE A 22 -4.94 21.11 -21.60
CA PHE A 22 -4.69 20.24 -20.46
C PHE A 22 -3.68 19.13 -20.80
N VAL A 23 -2.58 19.08 -20.05
CA VAL A 23 -1.57 18.02 -20.10
C VAL A 23 -1.49 17.41 -18.69
N PHE A 24 -1.60 16.09 -18.59
CA PHE A 24 -1.44 15.37 -17.33
C PHE A 24 -0.13 14.58 -17.31
N THR A 25 0.47 14.45 -16.13
CA THR A 25 1.53 13.48 -15.85
C THR A 25 0.93 12.26 -15.16
N SER A 26 1.56 11.10 -15.28
CA SER A 26 1.06 9.85 -14.69
C SER A 26 2.23 8.95 -14.37
N ASP A 27 2.11 8.11 -13.34
CA ASP A 27 3.09 7.04 -13.07
C ASP A 27 2.80 5.75 -13.85
N LEU A 28 1.65 5.69 -14.54
CA LEU A 28 1.20 4.53 -15.29
C LEU A 28 2.13 4.28 -16.49
N SER A 29 2.45 3.01 -16.71
CA SER A 29 3.03 2.59 -18.00
C SER A 29 2.01 2.78 -19.15
N VAL A 30 2.50 2.72 -20.39
CA VAL A 30 1.64 2.85 -21.59
C VAL A 30 0.50 1.83 -21.59
N ASN A 31 0.78 0.59 -21.21
CA ASN A 31 -0.24 -0.46 -21.15
C ASN A 31 -1.30 -0.15 -20.10
N GLU A 32 -0.87 0.32 -18.93
CA GLU A 32 -1.77 0.69 -17.84
C GLU A 32 -2.63 1.89 -18.20
N PHE A 33 -2.07 2.91 -18.85
CA PHE A 33 -2.83 4.07 -19.34
C PHE A 33 -4.00 3.64 -20.24
N ILE A 34 -3.71 2.80 -21.24
CA ILE A 34 -4.75 2.30 -22.16
C ILE A 34 -5.80 1.49 -21.41
N LEU A 35 -5.39 0.60 -20.51
CA LEU A 35 -6.33 -0.29 -19.81
C LEU A 35 -7.20 0.45 -18.79
N VAL A 36 -6.70 1.54 -18.18
CA VAL A 36 -7.51 2.41 -17.33
C VAL A 36 -8.57 3.14 -18.15
N GLU A 37 -8.22 3.60 -19.35
CA GLU A 37 -9.17 4.18 -20.30
C GLU A 37 -10.24 3.17 -20.74
N GLU A 38 -9.86 1.92 -21.02
CA GLU A 38 -10.78 0.81 -21.34
C GLU A 38 -11.62 0.36 -20.13
N ALA A 39 -11.12 0.54 -18.90
CA ALA A 39 -11.88 0.33 -17.68
C ALA A 39 -12.97 1.40 -17.45
N GLY A 40 -13.05 2.41 -18.33
CA GLY A 40 -14.02 3.50 -18.22
C GLY A 40 -13.56 4.68 -17.37
N PHE A 41 -12.24 4.80 -17.11
CA PHE A 41 -11.67 5.88 -16.29
C PHE A 41 -10.73 6.76 -17.10
N THR A 42 -10.75 8.06 -16.84
CA THR A 42 -9.78 9.02 -17.38
C THR A 42 -8.76 9.40 -16.32
N PRO A 43 -7.46 9.21 -16.57
CA PRO A 43 -6.40 9.74 -15.72
C PRO A 43 -6.45 11.27 -15.69
N LEU A 44 -6.45 11.84 -14.49
CA LEU A 44 -6.45 13.28 -14.26
C LEU A 44 -5.05 13.82 -13.98
N GLY A 45 -4.16 12.99 -13.45
CA GLY A 45 -2.81 13.41 -13.14
C GLY A 45 -2.18 12.60 -12.02
N MET A 46 -0.87 12.72 -11.91
CA MET A 46 -0.08 12.21 -10.80
C MET A 46 -0.36 13.05 -9.56
N VAL A 47 -0.62 12.38 -8.45
CA VAL A 47 -0.83 12.97 -7.13
C VAL A 47 0.21 12.44 -6.16
N MET A 48 0.61 13.27 -5.20
CA MET A 48 1.63 12.93 -4.23
C MET A 48 1.30 13.50 -2.85
N GLY A 49 1.67 12.75 -1.82
CA GLY A 49 1.77 13.27 -0.46
C GLY A 49 3.10 12.85 0.17
N SER A 50 3.73 13.77 0.88
CA SER A 50 4.95 13.48 1.65
C SER A 50 4.72 13.80 3.12
N SER A 51 5.34 13.02 4.00
CA SER A 51 5.36 13.19 5.45
C SER A 51 6.77 12.94 5.97
N ILE A 52 7.38 13.98 6.54
CA ILE A 52 8.68 13.86 7.20
C ILE A 52 8.41 13.66 8.69
N TYR A 53 8.80 12.49 9.19
CA TYR A 53 8.46 12.07 10.53
C TYR A 53 9.73 11.92 11.37
N HIS A 54 9.72 12.57 12.54
CA HIS A 54 10.73 12.33 13.57
C HIS A 54 10.32 11.10 14.38
N ILE A 55 11.12 10.05 14.28
CA ILE A 55 10.87 8.78 14.92
C ILE A 55 11.48 8.82 16.32
N GLY A 56 10.61 8.87 17.32
CA GLY A 56 11.03 8.87 18.73
C GLY A 56 11.77 7.60 19.12
N TYR A 57 12.70 7.73 20.07
CA TYR A 57 13.40 6.60 20.65
C TYR A 57 12.47 5.77 21.54
N GLN A 58 12.38 4.47 21.28
CA GLN A 58 11.76 3.50 22.19
C GLN A 58 12.83 2.54 22.69
N GLN A 59 13.00 2.44 24.02
CA GLN A 59 13.95 1.51 24.60
C GLN A 59 13.46 0.06 24.42
N ALA A 60 14.16 -0.71 23.59
CA ALA A 60 13.90 -2.13 23.43
C ALA A 60 14.40 -2.91 24.66
N ASN A 61 13.67 -3.97 25.02
CA ASN A 61 14.13 -4.93 26.02
C ASN A 61 15.04 -5.95 25.35
N TRP A 62 16.35 -5.83 25.60
CA TRP A 62 17.42 -6.61 24.97
C TRP A 62 17.25 -8.14 25.12
N THR A 63 16.48 -8.58 26.10
CA THR A 63 16.28 -10.00 26.45
C THR A 63 14.95 -10.58 26.01
N LYS A 64 14.04 -9.77 25.45
CA LYS A 64 12.70 -10.23 25.07
C LYS A 64 12.34 -9.84 23.64
N ASN A 65 11.77 -10.82 22.94
CA ASN A 65 11.07 -10.61 21.69
C ASN A 65 9.77 -9.87 21.98
N GLN A 66 9.58 -8.71 21.34
CA GLN A 66 8.37 -7.92 21.54
C GLN A 66 8.16 -6.91 20.42
N GLU A 67 6.90 -6.56 20.20
CA GLU A 67 6.54 -5.45 19.34
C GLU A 67 6.94 -4.12 19.99
N MET A 68 7.54 -3.25 19.17
CA MET A 68 7.82 -1.86 19.46
C MET A 68 6.60 -1.02 19.12
N THR A 69 5.57 -1.09 19.96
CA THR A 69 4.25 -0.50 19.68
C THR A 69 4.27 1.00 19.38
N VAL A 70 5.14 1.78 20.04
CA VAL A 70 5.28 3.22 19.76
C VAL A 70 5.85 3.43 18.37
N LEU A 71 6.86 2.64 18.01
CA LEU A 71 7.47 2.68 16.69
C LEU A 71 6.52 2.17 15.60
N SER A 72 5.81 1.04 15.82
CA SER A 72 4.75 0.55 14.93
C SER A 72 3.72 1.64 14.65
N GLN A 73 3.23 2.31 15.69
CA GLN A 73 2.23 3.37 15.53
C GLN A 73 2.79 4.59 14.81
N ALA A 74 4.03 4.99 15.09
CA ALA A 74 4.69 6.09 14.39
C ALA A 74 4.84 5.80 12.88
N MET A 75 5.28 4.59 12.54
CA MET A 75 5.43 4.13 11.16
C MET A 75 4.09 4.06 10.41
N TYR A 76 3.03 3.67 11.09
CA TYR A 76 1.67 3.69 10.56
C TYR A 76 1.18 5.12 10.32
N ASN A 77 1.22 5.98 11.34
CA ASN A 77 0.75 7.37 11.28
C ASN A 77 1.48 8.17 10.20
N ALA A 78 2.79 7.95 10.04
CA ALA A 78 3.57 8.66 9.05
C ALA A 78 3.10 8.35 7.61
N ARG A 79 2.77 7.09 7.32
CA ARG A 79 2.19 6.67 6.03
C ARG A 79 0.76 7.19 5.86
N GLU A 80 -0.05 7.14 6.92
CA GLU A 80 -1.43 7.66 6.90
C GLU A 80 -1.45 9.16 6.56
N LEU A 81 -0.51 9.94 7.10
CA LEU A 81 -0.40 11.37 6.79
C LEU A 81 0.01 11.62 5.34
N ALA A 82 0.97 10.86 4.81
CA ALA A 82 1.36 10.94 3.40
C ALA A 82 0.18 10.59 2.48
N MET A 83 -0.56 9.52 2.80
CA MET A 83 -1.77 9.12 2.07
C MET A 83 -2.86 10.18 2.12
N THR A 84 -3.12 10.76 3.29
CA THR A 84 -4.15 11.80 3.47
C THR A 84 -3.87 13.02 2.58
N ARG A 85 -2.61 13.47 2.52
CA ARG A 85 -2.21 14.58 1.65
C ARG A 85 -2.36 14.24 0.16
N MET A 86 -2.02 13.02 -0.24
CA MET A 86 -2.23 12.54 -1.60
C MET A 86 -3.73 12.47 -1.96
N GLU A 87 -4.58 12.02 -1.04
CA GLU A 87 -6.04 12.01 -1.19
C GLU A 87 -6.62 13.41 -1.35
N GLU A 88 -6.13 14.39 -0.58
CA GLU A 88 -6.52 15.79 -0.69
C GLU A 88 -6.18 16.38 -2.06
N GLU A 89 -5.00 16.06 -2.59
CA GLU A 89 -4.61 16.49 -3.94
C GLU A 89 -5.54 15.88 -5.01
N ALA A 90 -5.85 14.59 -4.90
CA ALA A 90 -6.81 13.92 -5.80
C ALA A 90 -8.23 14.48 -5.64
N ASP A 91 -8.62 14.87 -4.44
CA ASP A 91 -9.92 15.49 -4.17
C ASP A 91 -10.03 16.86 -4.83
N ALA A 92 -8.96 17.66 -4.80
CA ALA A 92 -8.88 18.93 -5.50
C ALA A 92 -9.00 18.77 -7.04
N LEU A 93 -8.47 17.67 -7.59
CA LEU A 93 -8.67 17.26 -8.98
C LEU A 93 -10.10 16.74 -9.28
N LYS A 94 -10.96 16.60 -8.26
CA LYS A 94 -12.29 15.99 -8.35
C LYS A 94 -12.23 14.55 -8.89
N ALA A 95 -11.18 13.82 -8.52
CA ALA A 95 -10.99 12.42 -8.87
C ALA A 95 -12.00 11.52 -8.15
N ASP A 96 -12.33 10.39 -8.73
CA ASP A 96 -13.09 9.34 -8.05
C ASP A 96 -12.20 8.43 -7.22
N GLY A 97 -10.92 8.31 -7.61
CA GLY A 97 -9.93 7.54 -6.87
C GLY A 97 -8.51 7.73 -7.39
N ILE A 98 -7.61 6.95 -6.79
CA ILE A 98 -6.19 6.92 -7.07
C ILE A 98 -5.80 5.45 -7.25
N ILE A 99 -5.12 5.15 -8.35
CA ILE A 99 -4.62 3.81 -8.68
C ILE A 99 -3.09 3.82 -8.75
N GLY A 100 -2.49 2.63 -8.78
CA GLY A 100 -1.04 2.49 -8.85
C GLY A 100 -0.33 3.02 -7.61
N VAL A 101 -1.01 3.14 -6.47
CA VAL A 101 -0.42 3.77 -5.29
C VAL A 101 0.84 3.03 -4.86
N ARG A 102 1.92 3.79 -4.63
CA ARG A 102 3.18 3.31 -4.09
C ARG A 102 3.54 4.11 -2.84
N LEU A 103 3.88 3.38 -1.78
CA LEU A 103 4.38 3.95 -0.54
C LEU A 103 5.89 3.72 -0.45
N GLN A 104 6.65 4.80 -0.35
CA GLN A 104 8.11 4.77 -0.26
C GLN A 104 8.56 5.38 1.06
N VAL A 105 9.62 4.82 1.63
CA VAL A 105 10.26 5.36 2.84
C VAL A 105 11.74 5.64 2.57
N SER A 106 12.16 6.88 2.73
CA SER A 106 13.55 7.32 2.56
C SER A 106 14.13 7.83 3.88
N HIS A 107 15.33 7.37 4.22
CA HIS A 107 16.04 7.74 5.46
C HIS A 107 17.34 8.53 5.19
N ARG A 108 17.64 8.82 3.92
CA ARG A 108 19.05 9.04 3.49
C ARG A 108 19.59 10.46 3.74
N GLU A 109 18.76 11.44 4.06
CA GLU A 109 19.18 12.85 3.93
C GLU A 109 18.98 13.75 5.17
N TRP A 110 18.31 13.28 6.24
CA TRP A 110 17.80 14.18 7.29
C TRP A 110 18.30 13.86 8.73
N GLY A 111 18.98 12.73 8.96
CA GLY A 111 19.56 12.34 10.26
C GLY A 111 19.08 10.98 10.77
N GLN A 112 19.68 10.46 11.85
CA GLN A 112 19.48 9.07 12.32
C GLN A 112 18.06 8.72 12.85
N HIS A 113 17.16 9.71 12.93
CA HIS A 113 15.79 9.54 13.45
C HIS A 113 14.73 10.24 12.59
N ILE A 114 15.05 10.58 11.34
CA ILE A 114 14.11 11.22 10.43
C ILE A 114 13.93 10.35 9.21
N ALA A 115 12.68 10.05 8.90
CA ALA A 115 12.30 9.33 7.69
C ALA A 115 11.25 10.14 6.92
N GLU A 116 11.41 10.18 5.61
CA GLU A 116 10.43 10.70 4.68
C GLU A 116 9.56 9.55 4.18
N PHE A 117 8.24 9.72 4.26
CA PHE A 117 7.23 8.83 3.74
C PHE A 117 6.56 9.51 2.57
N VAL A 118 6.62 8.89 1.39
CA VAL A 118 6.03 9.41 0.17
C VAL A 118 4.97 8.45 -0.33
N ALA A 119 3.76 8.96 -0.54
CA ALA A 119 2.69 8.32 -1.26
C ALA A 119 2.60 8.95 -2.65
N ILE A 120 2.58 8.14 -3.70
CA ILE A 120 2.43 8.58 -5.09
C ILE A 120 1.47 7.66 -5.81
N GLY A 121 0.69 8.20 -6.73
CA GLY A 121 -0.16 7.42 -7.62
C GLY A 121 -0.80 8.29 -8.68
N THR A 122 -1.72 7.71 -9.44
CA THR A 122 -2.42 8.41 -10.52
C THR A 122 -3.90 8.58 -10.18
N ALA A 123 -4.36 9.83 -10.10
CA ALA A 123 -5.75 10.18 -9.89
C ALA A 123 -6.57 9.85 -11.15
N VAL A 124 -7.74 9.24 -10.96
CA VAL A 124 -8.63 8.79 -12.04
C VAL A 124 -10.07 9.20 -11.78
N LYS A 125 -10.84 9.37 -12.85
CA LYS A 125 -12.26 9.72 -12.82
C LYS A 125 -13.07 8.91 -13.79
N ALA A 126 -14.26 8.46 -13.39
CA ALA A 126 -15.13 7.71 -14.27
C ALA A 126 -15.65 8.58 -15.44
N LYS A 127 -15.63 8.02 -16.65
CA LYS A 127 -16.03 8.70 -17.89
C LYS A 127 -17.54 8.86 -18.04
N ASP A 128 -18.30 7.95 -17.45
CA ASP A 128 -19.76 7.93 -17.52
C ASP A 128 -20.43 8.90 -16.54
N GLY A 129 -19.63 9.61 -15.73
CA GLY A 129 -20.11 10.56 -14.71
C GLY A 129 -20.65 9.89 -13.44
N SER A 130 -20.57 8.55 -13.34
CA SER A 130 -20.84 7.86 -12.08
C SER A 130 -19.74 8.18 -11.05
N SER A 131 -20.09 8.10 -9.76
CA SER A 131 -19.13 8.37 -8.68
C SER A 131 -18.65 7.04 -8.10
N HIS A 132 -17.37 6.75 -8.27
CA HIS A 132 -16.72 5.57 -7.67
C HIS A 132 -16.09 5.83 -6.30
N ARG A 133 -16.29 7.03 -5.75
CA ARG A 133 -15.82 7.44 -4.43
C ARG A 133 -16.27 6.49 -3.31
N THR A 134 -15.54 6.57 -2.21
CA THR A 134 -15.80 5.80 -0.99
C THR A 134 -17.11 6.22 -0.33
N ILE A 135 -17.60 5.44 0.64
CA ILE A 135 -18.80 5.77 1.43
C ILE A 135 -18.66 7.09 2.21
N LYS A 136 -17.44 7.55 2.46
CA LYS A 136 -17.13 8.84 3.11
C LYS A 136 -17.06 10.00 2.10
N GLY A 137 -17.36 9.75 0.83
CA GLY A 137 -17.26 10.73 -0.24
C GLY A 137 -15.82 11.10 -0.63
N LYS A 138 -14.82 10.36 -0.15
CA LYS A 138 -13.40 10.56 -0.52
C LYS A 138 -13.03 9.78 -1.78
N PRO A 139 -11.98 10.16 -2.53
CA PRO A 139 -11.41 9.32 -3.56
C PRO A 139 -11.07 7.93 -3.01
N PHE A 140 -11.35 6.85 -3.76
CA PHE A 140 -10.83 5.53 -3.39
C PHE A 140 -9.31 5.49 -3.58
N THR A 141 -8.62 4.59 -2.91
CA THR A 141 -7.18 4.37 -3.09
C THR A 141 -6.90 2.90 -3.40
N SER A 142 -5.89 2.63 -4.21
CA SER A 142 -5.56 1.29 -4.69
C SER A 142 -4.09 1.19 -5.11
N ASP A 143 -3.37 0.19 -4.61
CA ASP A 143 -2.01 -0.14 -5.06
C ASP A 143 -1.98 -0.98 -6.35
N LEU A 144 -3.14 -1.45 -6.81
CA LEU A 144 -3.23 -2.20 -8.06
C LEU A 144 -2.65 -1.42 -9.24
N SER A 145 -1.93 -2.14 -10.10
CA SER A 145 -1.51 -1.66 -11.42
C SER A 145 -2.74 -1.30 -12.26
N GLY A 146 -2.58 -0.48 -13.30
CA GLY A 146 -3.69 -0.20 -14.23
C GLY A 146 -4.24 -1.47 -14.91
N GLN A 147 -3.38 -2.48 -15.10
CA GLN A 147 -3.76 -3.79 -15.63
C GLN A 147 -4.65 -4.58 -14.66
N ASP A 148 -4.23 -4.68 -13.40
CA ASP A 148 -5.00 -5.38 -12.37
C ASP A 148 -6.30 -4.64 -12.04
N PHE A 149 -6.25 -3.30 -12.03
CA PHE A 149 -7.44 -2.46 -11.88
C PHE A 149 -8.45 -2.73 -12.99
N TYR A 150 -8.02 -2.77 -14.25
CA TYR A 150 -8.89 -3.13 -15.38
C TYR A 150 -9.53 -4.50 -15.16
N LEU A 151 -8.75 -5.54 -14.85
CA LEU A 151 -9.28 -6.88 -14.63
C LEU A 151 -10.26 -6.94 -13.45
N LEU A 152 -9.96 -6.22 -12.37
CA LEU A 152 -10.83 -6.12 -11.20
C LEU A 152 -12.19 -5.53 -11.56
N MET A 153 -12.20 -4.41 -12.31
CA MET A 153 -13.43 -3.76 -12.78
C MET A 153 -14.24 -4.67 -13.72
N GLN A 154 -13.57 -5.36 -14.65
CA GLN A 154 -14.21 -6.32 -15.56
C GLN A 154 -14.82 -7.52 -14.80
N ALA A 155 -14.17 -7.97 -13.73
CA ALA A 155 -14.68 -9.03 -12.85
C ALA A 155 -15.88 -8.59 -11.99
N GLY A 156 -16.26 -7.31 -12.02
CA GLY A 156 -17.38 -6.74 -11.27
C GLY A 156 -17.02 -6.33 -9.84
N TYR A 157 -15.73 -6.22 -9.53
CA TYR A 157 -15.22 -5.70 -8.26
C TYR A 157 -14.67 -4.30 -8.45
N ARG A 158 -14.74 -3.48 -7.40
CA ARG A 158 -14.11 -2.15 -7.39
C ARG A 158 -13.23 -1.98 -6.16
N PRO A 159 -12.16 -1.19 -6.25
CA PRO A 159 -11.40 -0.79 -5.08
C PRO A 159 -12.25 0.13 -4.19
N VAL A 160 -12.01 0.02 -2.88
CA VAL A 160 -12.64 0.87 -1.86
C VAL A 160 -11.58 1.74 -1.18
N SER A 161 -10.48 1.14 -0.75
CA SER A 161 -9.37 1.83 -0.13
C SER A 161 -8.13 0.96 -0.17
N LEU A 162 -6.97 1.62 -0.19
CA LEU A 162 -5.73 1.02 0.25
C LEU A 162 -5.85 0.78 1.75
N VAL A 163 -5.49 -0.42 2.17
CA VAL A 163 -5.44 -0.82 3.57
C VAL A 163 -4.03 -1.28 3.89
N MET A 164 -3.59 -1.05 5.13
CA MET A 164 -2.24 -1.39 5.52
C MET A 164 -2.13 -1.85 6.97
N GLY A 165 -1.00 -2.43 7.31
CA GLY A 165 -0.65 -2.75 8.68
C GLY A 165 0.85 -2.75 8.85
N SER A 166 1.34 -2.05 9.87
CA SER A 166 2.76 -2.05 10.25
C SER A 166 2.92 -2.72 11.60
N CYS A 167 3.96 -3.54 11.73
CA CYS A 167 4.41 -4.12 12.98
C CYS A 167 5.93 -4.03 13.03
N VAL A 168 6.44 -3.20 13.94
CA VAL A 168 7.87 -3.09 14.19
C VAL A 168 8.22 -3.96 15.37
N TYR A 169 9.13 -4.90 15.17
CA TYR A 169 9.41 -5.96 16.13
C TYR A 169 10.88 -5.99 16.50
N HIS A 170 11.15 -6.07 17.81
CA HIS A 170 12.48 -6.27 18.34
C HIS A 170 12.74 -7.74 18.58
N VAL A 171 13.85 -8.24 18.01
CA VAL A 171 14.29 -9.62 18.20
C VAL A 171 15.47 -9.64 19.18
N ALA A 172 15.27 -10.31 20.32
CA ALA A 172 16.26 -10.37 21.38
C ALA A 172 17.54 -11.10 20.96
N HIS A 173 18.66 -10.70 21.56
CA HIS A 173 19.91 -11.41 21.40
C HIS A 173 19.88 -12.70 22.23
N GLN A 174 20.36 -13.80 21.67
CA GLN A 174 20.69 -14.97 22.48
C GLN A 174 21.88 -14.64 23.39
N GLY A 175 21.77 -15.02 24.66
CA GLY A 175 22.92 -14.97 25.56
C GLY A 175 24.07 -15.80 25.01
N THR A 176 25.31 -15.34 25.24
CA THR A 176 26.56 -15.94 24.74
C THR A 176 26.67 -17.46 24.99
N LEU A 177 26.08 -17.96 26.08
CA LEU A 177 26.05 -19.38 26.43
C LEU A 177 25.17 -20.23 25.47
N ALA A 178 24.07 -19.68 24.96
CA ALA A 178 23.19 -20.36 24.02
C ALA A 178 23.85 -20.45 22.63
N THR A 179 24.50 -19.37 22.20
CA THR A 179 25.29 -19.33 20.96
C THR A 179 26.43 -20.35 20.97
N ILE A 180 27.16 -20.48 22.10
CA ILE A 180 28.24 -21.48 22.25
C ILE A 180 27.71 -22.91 22.20
N ARG A 181 26.56 -23.20 22.83
CA ARG A 181 25.90 -24.52 22.76
C ARG A 181 25.36 -24.87 21.37
N GLN A 182 25.37 -23.92 20.46
CA GLN A 182 24.81 -24.02 19.12
C GLN A 182 25.88 -24.04 18.01
N LEU A 183 27.15 -23.79 18.36
CA LEU A 183 28.28 -23.93 17.44
C LEU A 183 28.36 -25.37 16.91
N GLY A 184 28.31 -25.52 15.59
CA GLY A 184 28.44 -26.80 14.89
C GLY A 184 27.14 -27.57 14.63
N GLN A 185 25.96 -26.98 14.88
CA GLN A 185 24.67 -27.62 14.58
C GLN A 185 23.77 -26.72 13.73
N ASN A 186 23.36 -27.23 12.56
CA ASN A 186 22.33 -26.60 11.73
C ASN A 186 20.96 -26.92 12.33
N ARG A 187 20.31 -25.94 12.95
CA ARG A 187 18.94 -26.08 13.47
C ARG A 187 18.22 -24.74 13.42
N GLU A 188 16.91 -24.79 13.32
CA GLU A 188 16.07 -23.60 13.37
C GLU A 188 16.20 -22.88 14.73
N LEU A 189 16.30 -21.55 14.68
CA LEU A 189 16.24 -20.70 15.87
C LEU A 189 14.78 -20.39 16.19
N LEU A 190 14.04 -21.40 16.66
CA LEU A 190 12.59 -21.33 16.94
C LEU A 190 12.10 -20.01 17.57
N PRO A 191 12.75 -19.43 18.60
CA PRO A 191 12.31 -18.15 19.18
C PRO A 191 12.39 -16.96 18.21
N TYR A 192 13.38 -16.93 17.31
CA TYR A 192 13.51 -15.90 16.28
C TYR A 192 12.42 -16.10 15.23
N THR A 193 12.29 -17.33 14.73
CA THR A 193 11.30 -17.65 13.71
C THR A 193 9.88 -17.33 14.18
N GLN A 194 9.51 -17.75 15.40
CA GLN A 194 8.20 -17.46 15.99
C GLN A 194 7.95 -15.97 16.15
N GLY A 195 8.94 -15.19 16.62
CA GLY A 195 8.78 -13.74 16.75
C GLY A 195 8.53 -13.04 15.41
N LEU A 196 9.17 -13.49 14.33
CA LEU A 196 8.92 -12.98 12.98
C LEU A 196 7.54 -13.39 12.45
N TYR A 197 7.08 -14.61 12.73
CA TYR A 197 5.73 -15.04 12.39
C TYR A 197 4.68 -14.20 13.11
N ASP A 198 4.82 -14.01 14.42
CA ASP A 198 3.92 -13.17 15.23
C ASP A 198 3.87 -11.74 14.69
N ALA A 199 5.02 -11.17 14.32
CA ALA A 199 5.09 -9.81 13.79
C ALA A 199 4.37 -9.68 12.45
N ARG A 200 4.57 -10.64 11.54
CA ARG A 200 3.86 -10.71 10.25
C ARG A 200 2.36 -10.86 10.45
N GLU A 201 1.94 -11.76 11.33
CA GLU A 201 0.52 -12.00 11.61
C GLU A 201 -0.15 -10.73 12.13
N ARG A 202 0.48 -10.00 13.05
CA ARG A 202 -0.02 -8.71 13.54
C ARG A 202 -0.17 -7.66 12.45
N ALA A 203 0.80 -7.55 11.55
CA ALA A 203 0.72 -6.62 10.42
C ALA A 203 -0.47 -6.98 9.51
N MET A 204 -0.66 -8.27 9.22
CA MET A 204 -1.80 -8.75 8.42
C MET A 204 -3.15 -8.57 9.14
N GLU A 205 -3.23 -8.81 10.45
CA GLU A 205 -4.43 -8.65 11.26
C GLU A 205 -4.91 -7.19 11.27
N ARG A 206 -3.97 -6.23 11.41
CA ARG A 206 -4.29 -4.79 11.34
C ARG A 206 -4.84 -4.39 9.98
N MET A 207 -4.19 -4.82 8.90
CA MET A 207 -4.66 -4.59 7.53
C MET A 207 -6.05 -5.19 7.27
N GLN A 208 -6.32 -6.39 7.81
CA GLN A 208 -7.65 -7.03 7.72
C GLN A 208 -8.69 -6.27 8.55
N THR A 209 -8.30 -5.73 9.71
CA THR A 209 -9.19 -4.93 10.56
C THR A 209 -9.63 -3.66 9.83
N GLU A 210 -8.72 -2.93 9.18
CA GLU A 210 -9.07 -1.77 8.35
C GLU A 210 -10.02 -2.12 7.21
N ALA A 211 -9.77 -3.23 6.50
CA ALA A 211 -10.66 -3.68 5.43
C ALA A 211 -12.05 -4.05 5.95
N ALA A 212 -12.14 -4.66 7.14
CA ALA A 212 -13.39 -4.99 7.80
C ALA A 212 -14.20 -3.74 8.20
N GLU A 213 -13.53 -2.70 8.71
CA GLU A 213 -14.16 -1.40 9.01
C GLU A 213 -14.80 -0.74 7.79
N LEU A 214 -14.19 -0.95 6.62
CA LEU A 214 -14.71 -0.49 5.32
C LEU A 214 -15.76 -1.41 4.71
N LYS A 215 -16.12 -2.52 5.39
CA LYS A 215 -17.03 -3.56 4.90
C LYS A 215 -16.59 -4.16 3.56
N ALA A 216 -15.28 -4.26 3.34
CA ALA A 216 -14.72 -4.90 2.16
C ALA A 216 -15.02 -6.41 2.16
N GLN A 217 -15.12 -7.00 0.98
CA GLN A 217 -15.29 -8.46 0.82
C GLN A 217 -13.96 -9.20 0.86
N GLY A 218 -12.86 -8.51 0.57
CA GLY A 218 -11.52 -9.07 0.59
C GLY A 218 -10.47 -8.00 0.32
N ILE A 219 -9.20 -8.42 0.40
CA ILE A 219 -8.04 -7.60 0.08
C ILE A 219 -7.29 -8.34 -1.03
N VAL A 220 -7.00 -7.66 -2.13
CA VAL A 220 -6.25 -8.19 -3.27
C VAL A 220 -4.97 -7.38 -3.48
N GLY A 221 -4.03 -7.95 -4.25
CA GLY A 221 -2.74 -7.30 -4.48
C GLY A 221 -1.91 -7.14 -3.19
N VAL A 222 -2.05 -8.05 -2.22
CA VAL A 222 -1.34 -7.91 -0.95
C VAL A 222 0.17 -8.03 -1.17
N HIS A 223 0.90 -7.01 -0.73
CA HIS A 223 2.35 -6.99 -0.66
C HIS A 223 2.80 -6.96 0.80
N LEU A 224 3.73 -7.84 1.14
CA LEU A 224 4.39 -7.87 2.44
C LEU A 224 5.85 -7.47 2.28
N HIS A 225 6.23 -6.39 2.95
CA HIS A 225 7.60 -5.89 2.99
C HIS A 225 8.21 -6.17 4.35
N GLU A 226 9.43 -6.71 4.33
CA GLU A 226 10.29 -6.85 5.50
C GLU A 226 11.44 -5.85 5.33
N ASN A 227 11.48 -4.83 6.19
CA ASN A 227 12.47 -3.77 6.12
C ASN A 227 13.30 -3.73 7.40
N ASN A 228 14.62 -3.71 7.25
CA ASN A 228 15.54 -3.35 8.31
C ASN A 228 15.80 -1.84 8.22
N HIS A 229 15.08 -1.08 9.03
CA HIS A 229 15.29 0.35 9.12
C HIS A 229 16.56 0.60 9.91
N SER A 230 17.32 1.64 9.55
CA SER A 230 18.68 1.92 10.05
C SER A 230 18.79 2.24 11.55
N TRP A 231 17.80 1.88 12.37
CA TRP A 231 17.70 2.17 13.80
C TRP A 231 18.46 1.17 14.68
N ASP A 232 18.49 -0.13 14.34
CA ASP A 232 19.32 -1.19 14.96
C ASP A 232 19.21 -2.49 14.12
N SER A 233 20.24 -3.33 14.07
CA SER A 233 20.20 -4.60 13.32
C SER A 233 19.23 -5.65 13.87
N HIS A 234 18.56 -5.34 14.99
CA HIS A 234 17.65 -6.22 15.73
C HIS A 234 16.19 -5.74 15.70
N ILE A 235 15.90 -4.68 14.94
CA ILE A 235 14.56 -4.15 14.75
C ILE A 235 14.14 -4.36 13.30
N LEU A 236 13.04 -5.09 13.11
CA LEU A 236 12.48 -5.39 11.80
C LEU A 236 11.09 -4.78 11.69
N GLU A 237 10.82 -4.07 10.61
CA GLU A 237 9.45 -3.68 10.24
C GLU A 237 8.87 -4.74 9.30
N PHE A 238 7.69 -5.25 9.67
CA PHE A 238 6.78 -5.92 8.74
C PHE A 238 5.69 -4.94 8.35
N PHE A 239 5.61 -4.64 7.05
CA PHE A 239 4.61 -3.76 6.48
C PHE A 239 3.79 -4.53 5.45
N ALA A 240 2.50 -4.73 5.75
CA ALA A 240 1.53 -5.30 4.84
C ALA A 240 0.70 -4.18 4.23
N VAL A 241 0.46 -4.24 2.92
CA VAL A 241 -0.38 -3.30 2.19
C VAL A 241 -1.15 -4.05 1.10
N GLY A 242 -2.35 -3.59 0.78
CA GLY A 242 -3.12 -4.09 -0.35
C GLY A 242 -4.36 -3.27 -0.60
N THR A 243 -5.14 -3.68 -1.61
CA THR A 243 -6.38 -2.99 -1.99
C THR A 243 -7.59 -3.73 -1.47
N ALA A 244 -8.38 -3.08 -0.61
CA ALA A 244 -9.67 -3.58 -0.16
C ALA A 244 -10.72 -3.42 -1.27
N VAL A 245 -11.48 -4.49 -1.56
CA VAL A 245 -12.40 -4.56 -2.70
C VAL A 245 -13.81 -4.95 -2.30
N VAL A 246 -14.79 -4.54 -3.12
CA VAL A 246 -16.19 -4.92 -2.98
C VAL A 246 -16.79 -5.24 -4.35
N LYS A 247 -17.64 -6.27 -4.42
CA LYS A 247 -18.44 -6.53 -5.62
C LYS A 247 -19.45 -5.38 -5.81
N PHE A 248 -19.49 -4.79 -7.00
CA PHE A 248 -20.41 -3.69 -7.32
C PHE A 248 -21.32 -4.00 -8.51
N GLN A 249 -20.94 -4.95 -9.36
CA GLN A 249 -21.74 -5.42 -10.48
C GLN A 249 -21.43 -6.88 -10.78
N ASP A 250 -22.16 -7.48 -11.72
CA ASP A 250 -21.81 -8.80 -12.23
C ASP A 250 -20.61 -8.73 -13.18
N SER A 251 -19.85 -9.82 -13.23
CA SER A 251 -18.69 -9.94 -14.10
C SER A 251 -19.13 -9.86 -15.56
N VAL A 252 -18.46 -9.01 -16.32
CA VAL A 252 -18.62 -8.90 -17.77
C VAL A 252 -17.55 -9.72 -18.51
N MET A 253 -16.66 -10.38 -17.78
CA MET A 253 -15.65 -11.25 -18.37
C MET A 253 -16.30 -12.50 -18.97
N THR A 254 -15.90 -12.82 -20.20
CA THR A 254 -16.29 -14.08 -20.85
C THR A 254 -15.74 -15.26 -20.05
N PRO A 255 -16.58 -16.21 -19.62
CA PRO A 255 -16.11 -17.42 -18.96
C PRO A 255 -15.08 -18.15 -19.83
N PRO A 256 -14.01 -18.72 -19.25
CA PRO A 256 -13.06 -19.49 -20.03
C PRO A 256 -13.77 -20.66 -20.70
N ASN A 257 -13.59 -20.79 -22.02
CA ASN A 257 -14.06 -21.97 -22.74
C ASN A 257 -13.13 -23.14 -22.40
N LEU A 258 -13.72 -24.28 -22.03
CA LEU A 258 -12.96 -25.51 -21.85
C LEU A 258 -12.38 -25.94 -23.19
N VAL A 259 -11.06 -25.85 -23.32
CA VAL A 259 -10.32 -26.43 -24.46
C VAL A 259 -9.73 -27.74 -23.97
N LEU A 260 -10.26 -28.86 -24.46
CA LEU A 260 -9.63 -30.17 -24.31
C LEU A 260 -8.62 -30.34 -25.47
N PRO A 261 -7.30 -30.28 -25.21
CA PRO A 261 -6.32 -30.61 -26.24
C PRO A 261 -6.40 -32.11 -26.54
N MET A 262 -6.70 -32.47 -27.78
CA MET A 262 -6.68 -33.85 -28.25
C MET A 262 -5.24 -34.24 -28.59
N ASN A 263 -4.42 -34.47 -27.56
CA ASN A 263 -3.09 -35.03 -27.74
C ASN A 263 -3.18 -36.55 -27.51
N ASP A 264 -3.49 -37.30 -28.58
CA ASP A 264 -3.27 -38.74 -28.62
C ASP A 264 -1.75 -38.99 -28.71
N ASN A 265 -1.08 -39.06 -27.56
CA ASN A 265 0.21 -39.73 -27.49
C ASN A 265 -0.04 -41.23 -27.40
N THR A 266 -0.42 -41.84 -28.53
CA THR A 266 -0.26 -43.28 -28.73
C THR A 266 1.23 -43.53 -28.91
N THR A 267 1.94 -43.70 -27.80
CA THR A 267 3.23 -44.42 -27.83
C THR A 267 2.92 -45.88 -28.08
N ASP A 268 3.45 -46.38 -29.21
CA ASP A 268 3.50 -47.80 -29.62
C ASP A 268 3.98 -48.75 -28.50
#